data_AF-A0A3M8FRE7-F1
#
_entry.id   AF-A0A3M8FRE7-F1
#
_cell.length_a   1.000
_cell.length_b   1.000
_cell.length_c   1.000
_cell.angle_alpha   90.00
_cell.angle_beta   90.00
_cell.angle_gamma   90.00
#
_symmetry.space_group_name_H-M   'P 1'
#
loop_
_entity.id
_entity.type
_entity.pdbx_description
1 polymer ?
#
loop_
_entity_poly.entity_id
_entity_poly.type
_entity_poly.pdbx_seq_one_letter_code
_entity_poly.pdbx_strand_id
1 'polypeptide(L)'
;MIELLIAEQNESLSTGFHINCNHSLDQIVGDPSQTCVIPVPEFGTFQNALTQVDLDYITVQPYWTETSTLSTDQVVIQYFDSLLSANPENEDTVLYLYQAWGARWFMRDGHWYDPIDTTGTIPTTPENHYFEMLFQSIDQSLDRPVRLIPAAQVLLEIQDRILNDELPGVISLIPFYRDDIHMSEELGRFTAAITVATVLYDRPPFGMFSEWIQERGDGGYSIDVYRQIEYAVWDVVSSEPRSGVNPCLADTNRDGMLTPQDFTAWLAAYNTGSSIADQNRDGRISPRDYTVWIDSFNNGCP
;
A
#
# COMPACT_ATOMS: atom_id res chain seq x y z
N MET A 1 -11.16 1.39 8.12
CA MET A 1 -10.23 2.56 8.16
C MET A 1 -9.85 2.96 6.75
N ILE A 2 -9.37 2.01 5.95
CA ILE A 2 -9.15 2.21 4.51
C ILE A 2 -10.49 2.50 3.79
N GLU A 3 -11.62 1.95 4.25
CA GLU A 3 -12.94 2.24 3.65
C GLU A 3 -13.31 3.73 3.66
N LEU A 4 -12.89 4.49 4.68
CA LEU A 4 -13.15 5.94 4.74
C LEU A 4 -12.42 6.67 3.61
N LEU A 5 -11.13 6.39 3.47
CA LEU A 5 -10.27 6.98 2.44
C LEU A 5 -10.79 6.66 1.03
N ILE A 6 -11.28 5.45 0.83
CA ILE A 6 -11.83 5.00 -0.45
C ILE A 6 -13.16 5.69 -0.75
N ALA A 7 -14.00 5.94 0.27
CA ALA A 7 -15.25 6.66 0.11
C ALA A 7 -15.03 8.10 -0.39
N GLU A 8 -13.94 8.77 0.02
CA GLU A 8 -13.56 10.10 -0.50
C GLU A 8 -13.30 10.10 -2.01
N GLN A 9 -12.91 8.95 -2.55
CA GLN A 9 -12.69 8.76 -3.99
C GLN A 9 -13.96 8.30 -4.73
N ASN A 10 -15.12 8.32 -4.07
CA ASN A 10 -16.42 7.80 -4.56
C ASN A 10 -16.38 6.31 -4.91
N GLU A 11 -15.54 5.56 -4.21
CA GLU A 11 -15.42 4.11 -4.36
C GLU A 11 -15.93 3.41 -3.09
N SER A 12 -16.09 2.09 -3.13
CA SER A 12 -16.46 1.29 -1.97
C SER A 12 -15.55 0.08 -1.81
N LEU A 13 -15.21 -0.27 -0.57
CA LEU A 13 -14.45 -1.46 -0.22
C LEU A 13 -15.16 -2.23 0.91
N SER A 14 -15.25 -3.54 0.75
CA SER A 14 -15.58 -4.45 1.85
C SER A 14 -14.29 -5.13 2.30
N THR A 15 -13.95 -4.99 3.59
CA THR A 15 -12.69 -5.51 4.11
C THR A 15 -12.92 -6.68 5.06
N GLY A 16 -12.30 -7.82 4.77
CA GLY A 16 -12.13 -8.92 5.72
C GLY A 16 -10.71 -8.94 6.27
N PHE A 17 -10.52 -9.53 7.46
CA PHE A 17 -9.19 -9.76 8.01
C PHE A 17 -9.16 -11.03 8.86
N HIS A 18 -8.01 -11.71 8.82
CA HIS A 18 -7.67 -12.80 9.71
C HIS A 18 -6.37 -12.44 10.42
N ILE A 19 -6.47 -12.03 11.69
CA ILE A 19 -5.34 -11.49 12.44
C ILE A 19 -5.08 -12.37 13.65
N ASN A 20 -3.90 -12.99 13.69
CA ASN A 20 -3.34 -13.62 14.87
C ASN A 20 -2.06 -12.85 15.29
N CYS A 21 -2.16 -12.08 16.36
CA CYS A 21 -1.17 -11.07 16.73
C CYS A 21 0.17 -11.71 17.07
N ASN A 22 1.27 -11.16 16.56
CA ASN A 22 2.64 -11.68 16.75
C ASN A 22 2.85 -13.12 16.23
N HIS A 23 2.08 -13.54 15.22
CA HIS A 23 2.25 -14.84 14.58
C HIS A 23 2.71 -14.67 13.14
N SER A 24 3.59 -15.57 12.72
CA SER A 24 4.03 -15.73 11.34
C SER A 24 2.98 -16.46 10.51
N LEU A 25 3.15 -16.43 9.18
CA LEU A 25 2.21 -17.05 8.24
C LEU A 25 2.07 -18.57 8.47
N ASP A 26 3.18 -19.26 8.77
CA ASP A 26 3.18 -20.70 9.07
C ASP A 26 2.40 -21.03 10.34
N GLN A 27 2.48 -20.16 11.35
CA GLN A 27 1.72 -20.32 12.59
C GLN A 27 0.23 -20.04 12.39
N ILE A 28 -0.13 -19.06 11.55
CA ILE A 28 -1.52 -18.78 11.16
C ILE A 28 -2.13 -20.00 10.45
N VAL A 29 -1.39 -20.62 9.53
CA VAL A 29 -1.84 -21.85 8.86
C VAL A 29 -1.88 -23.05 9.82
N GLY A 30 -0.98 -23.09 10.81
CA GLY A 30 -0.91 -24.16 11.81
C GLY A 30 -2.12 -24.22 12.75
N ASP A 31 -2.74 -23.07 13.06
CA ASP A 31 -4.01 -23.00 13.80
C ASP A 31 -4.96 -21.96 13.18
N PRO A 32 -5.71 -22.34 12.12
CA PRO A 32 -6.61 -21.43 11.40
C PRO A 32 -7.78 -20.89 12.21
N SER A 33 -8.03 -21.45 13.41
CA SER A 33 -9.10 -21.02 14.30
C SER A 33 -8.65 -19.93 15.27
N GLN A 34 -7.33 -19.78 15.47
CA GLN A 34 -6.77 -18.83 16.41
C GLN A 34 -6.71 -17.42 15.79
N THR A 35 -7.36 -16.47 16.45
CA THR A 35 -7.32 -15.06 16.07
C THR A 35 -7.24 -14.18 17.31
N CYS A 36 -6.48 -13.07 17.24
CA CYS A 36 -6.51 -12.03 18.27
C CYS A 36 -7.53 -10.93 17.97
N VAL A 37 -7.92 -10.77 16.70
CA VAL A 37 -9.02 -9.89 16.28
C VAL A 37 -10.11 -10.76 15.70
N ILE A 38 -11.35 -10.57 16.19
CA ILE A 38 -12.51 -11.34 15.74
C ILE A 38 -12.68 -11.11 14.23
N PRO A 39 -12.66 -12.16 13.40
CA PRO A 39 -12.87 -12.00 11.97
C PRO A 39 -14.21 -11.39 11.63
N VAL A 40 -14.24 -10.62 10.55
CA VAL A 40 -15.46 -10.03 10.00
C VAL A 40 -16.43 -11.16 9.62
N PRO A 41 -17.65 -11.23 10.19
CA PRO A 41 -18.54 -12.37 10.04
C PRO A 41 -18.81 -12.79 8.59
N GLU A 42 -18.88 -11.82 7.68
CA GLU A 42 -19.12 -12.00 6.25
C GLU A 42 -17.98 -12.76 5.54
N PHE A 43 -16.75 -12.67 6.08
CA PHE A 43 -15.56 -13.33 5.52
C PHE A 43 -15.16 -14.58 6.32
N GLY A 44 -15.32 -14.55 7.64
CA GLY A 44 -14.88 -15.62 8.53
C GLY A 44 -13.35 -15.72 8.62
N THR A 45 -12.83 -16.92 8.91
CA THR A 45 -11.38 -17.16 8.93
C THR A 45 -10.80 -17.15 7.51
N PHE A 46 -9.46 -17.13 7.36
CA PHE A 46 -8.85 -17.16 6.03
C PHE A 46 -9.29 -18.39 5.21
N GLN A 47 -9.55 -19.54 5.85
CA GLN A 47 -10.02 -20.75 5.15
C GLN A 47 -11.39 -20.53 4.50
N ASN A 48 -12.29 -19.85 5.20
CA ASN A 48 -13.62 -19.52 4.66
C ASN A 48 -13.49 -18.43 3.59
N ALA A 49 -12.79 -17.35 3.89
CA ALA A 49 -12.65 -16.21 2.98
C ALA A 49 -12.05 -16.65 1.63
N LEU A 50 -10.93 -17.38 1.64
CA LEU A 50 -10.23 -17.75 0.41
C LEU A 50 -10.98 -18.80 -0.42
N THR A 51 -11.88 -19.59 0.16
CA THR A 51 -12.57 -20.68 -0.56
C THR A 51 -14.05 -20.44 -0.84
N GLN A 52 -14.69 -19.48 -0.16
CA GLN A 52 -16.15 -19.28 -0.21
C GLN A 52 -16.57 -17.83 -0.52
N VAL A 53 -15.63 -16.88 -0.51
CA VAL A 53 -15.91 -15.48 -0.79
C VAL A 53 -15.28 -15.11 -2.13
N ASP A 54 -16.02 -14.31 -2.89
CA ASP A 54 -15.56 -13.71 -4.15
C ASP A 54 -14.70 -12.50 -3.78
N LEU A 55 -13.40 -12.60 -4.02
CA LEU A 55 -12.40 -11.65 -3.56
C LEU A 55 -11.75 -10.99 -4.76
N ASP A 56 -11.77 -9.66 -4.82
CA ASP A 56 -10.97 -8.91 -5.79
C ASP A 56 -9.47 -8.97 -5.44
N TYR A 57 -9.16 -8.92 -4.15
CA TYR A 57 -7.80 -8.81 -3.65
C TYR A 57 -7.57 -9.62 -2.37
N ILE A 58 -6.35 -10.10 -2.18
CA ILE A 58 -5.85 -10.50 -0.86
C ILE A 58 -4.54 -9.79 -0.55
N THR A 59 -4.32 -9.48 0.73
CA THR A 59 -3.04 -8.95 1.21
C THR A 59 -2.44 -9.94 2.21
N VAL A 60 -1.17 -10.30 2.02
CA VAL A 60 -0.43 -11.21 2.90
C VAL A 60 0.74 -10.47 3.52
N GLN A 61 0.85 -10.52 4.85
CA GLN A 61 1.92 -9.86 5.61
C GLN A 61 2.76 -10.90 6.36
N PRO A 62 3.99 -11.17 5.89
CA PRO A 62 4.98 -11.90 6.68
C PRO A 62 5.27 -11.25 8.03
N TYR A 63 5.56 -12.09 9.03
CA TYR A 63 6.00 -11.64 10.35
C TYR A 63 7.10 -12.58 10.87
N TRP A 64 8.09 -12.01 11.55
CA TRP A 64 9.18 -12.80 12.11
C TRP A 64 8.75 -13.55 13.36
N THR A 65 9.07 -14.85 13.38
CA THR A 65 9.07 -15.71 14.57
C THR A 65 10.23 -16.69 14.43
N GLU A 66 10.48 -17.52 15.45
CA GLU A 66 11.55 -18.53 15.40
C GLU A 66 11.37 -19.58 14.28
N THR A 67 10.14 -19.75 13.76
CA THR A 67 9.84 -20.72 12.69
C THR A 67 9.68 -20.06 11.31
N SER A 68 9.60 -18.73 11.26
CA SER A 68 9.32 -17.97 10.05
C SER A 68 10.58 -17.74 9.22
N THR A 69 10.53 -18.15 7.96
CA THR A 69 11.63 -18.10 7.00
C THR A 69 11.09 -17.78 5.60
N LEU A 70 11.98 -17.39 4.68
CA LEU A 70 11.65 -17.17 3.28
C LEU A 70 10.91 -18.37 2.66
N SER A 71 11.34 -19.60 2.98
CA SER A 71 10.72 -20.81 2.42
C SER A 71 9.37 -21.14 3.06
N THR A 72 9.18 -20.88 4.36
CA THR A 72 7.88 -21.10 5.01
C THR A 72 6.85 -20.08 4.55
N ASP A 73 7.25 -18.80 4.41
CA ASP A 73 6.37 -17.77 3.87
C ASP A 73 6.00 -18.08 2.42
N GLN A 74 6.95 -18.56 1.61
CA GLN A 74 6.68 -19.02 0.24
C GLN A 74 5.63 -20.13 0.20
N VAL A 75 5.82 -21.18 1.01
CA VAL A 75 4.90 -22.33 1.05
C VAL A 75 3.50 -21.90 1.50
N VAL A 76 3.38 -21.00 2.47
CA VAL A 76 2.07 -20.54 2.95
C VAL A 76 1.35 -19.70 1.90
N ILE A 77 2.06 -18.80 1.20
CA ILE A 77 1.45 -17.99 0.14
C ILE A 77 0.98 -18.88 -1.02
N GLN A 78 1.75 -19.90 -1.40
CA GLN A 78 1.32 -20.92 -2.38
C GLN A 78 0.10 -21.71 -1.89
N TYR A 79 0.02 -22.00 -0.60
CA TYR A 79 -1.16 -22.63 -0.02
C TYR A 79 -2.40 -21.70 -0.10
N PHE A 80 -2.26 -20.41 0.21
CA PHE A 80 -3.36 -19.45 0.05
C PHE A 80 -3.83 -19.34 -1.40
N ASP A 81 -2.92 -19.32 -2.37
CA ASP A 81 -3.27 -19.35 -3.79
C ASP A 81 -4.02 -20.64 -4.18
N SER A 82 -3.63 -21.79 -3.61
CA SER A 82 -4.36 -23.05 -3.84
C SER A 82 -5.79 -23.03 -3.27
N LEU A 83 -6.01 -22.30 -2.17
CA LEU A 83 -7.34 -22.09 -1.60
C LEU A 83 -8.18 -21.15 -2.45
N LEU A 84 -7.61 -20.03 -2.92
CA LEU A 84 -8.25 -19.12 -3.86
C LEU A 84 -8.69 -19.87 -5.12
N SER A 85 -7.81 -20.68 -5.69
CA SER A 85 -8.06 -21.47 -6.89
C SER A 85 -9.14 -22.55 -6.71
N ALA A 86 -9.55 -22.85 -5.47
CA ALA A 86 -10.69 -23.72 -5.20
C ALA A 86 -12.05 -23.04 -5.41
N ASN A 87 -12.08 -21.69 -5.40
CA ASN A 87 -13.26 -20.89 -5.77
C ASN A 87 -13.07 -20.32 -7.19
N PRO A 88 -13.84 -20.75 -8.21
CA PRO A 88 -13.73 -20.21 -9.56
C PRO A 88 -13.96 -18.71 -9.66
N GLU A 89 -14.74 -18.10 -8.76
CA GLU A 89 -14.97 -16.65 -8.74
C GLU A 89 -13.71 -15.86 -8.34
N ASN A 90 -12.69 -16.55 -7.81
CA ASN A 90 -11.40 -15.99 -7.45
C ASN A 90 -10.34 -16.19 -8.55
N GLU A 91 -10.72 -16.47 -9.80
CA GLU A 91 -9.74 -16.60 -10.91
C GLU A 91 -8.91 -15.31 -11.08
N ASP A 92 -9.57 -14.15 -11.01
CA ASP A 92 -8.95 -12.84 -11.24
C ASP A 92 -8.42 -12.15 -9.96
N THR A 93 -8.55 -12.78 -8.78
CA THR A 93 -8.06 -12.20 -7.51
C THR A 93 -6.58 -11.84 -7.59
N VAL A 94 -6.20 -10.62 -7.20
CA VAL A 94 -4.79 -10.21 -7.14
C VAL A 94 -4.22 -10.48 -5.75
N LEU A 95 -3.03 -11.09 -5.70
CA LEU A 95 -2.30 -11.33 -4.45
C LEU A 95 -1.29 -10.22 -4.19
N TYR A 96 -1.49 -9.47 -3.10
CA TYR A 96 -0.56 -8.44 -2.66
C TYR A 96 0.32 -8.93 -1.51
N LEU A 97 1.64 -8.84 -1.69
CA LEU A 97 2.59 -8.91 -0.60
C LEU A 97 2.63 -7.55 0.11
N TYR A 98 2.27 -7.52 1.39
CA TYR A 98 2.33 -6.31 2.19
C TYR A 98 3.73 -6.13 2.79
N GLN A 99 4.49 -5.19 2.23
CA GLN A 99 5.83 -4.87 2.70
C GLN A 99 5.76 -3.96 3.93
N ALA A 100 5.63 -4.61 5.09
CA ALA A 100 5.59 -3.95 6.38
C ALA A 100 6.95 -3.33 6.76
N TRP A 101 6.90 -2.34 7.64
CA TRP A 101 8.05 -1.61 8.14
C TRP A 101 8.80 -2.37 9.24
N GLY A 102 10.08 -2.02 9.41
CA GLY A 102 10.86 -2.39 10.59
C GLY A 102 10.56 -1.50 11.79
N ALA A 103 11.18 -1.80 12.93
CA ALA A 103 11.09 -0.95 14.10
C ALA A 103 11.57 0.49 13.80
N ARG A 104 11.10 1.48 14.56
CA ARG A 104 11.45 2.89 14.34
C ARG A 104 12.97 3.13 14.31
N TRP A 105 13.74 2.48 15.17
CA TRP A 105 15.20 2.57 15.17
C TRP A 105 15.81 1.90 13.92
N PHE A 106 15.23 0.79 13.48
CA PHE A 106 15.67 0.05 12.29
C PHE A 106 15.53 0.91 11.03
N MET A 107 14.37 1.55 10.87
CA MET A 107 14.11 2.46 9.74
C MET A 107 15.05 3.67 9.79
N ARG A 108 15.14 4.33 10.97
CA ARG A 108 15.98 5.52 11.17
C ARG A 108 17.45 5.26 10.84
N ASP A 109 17.98 4.13 11.29
CA ASP A 109 19.41 3.83 11.22
C ASP A 109 19.83 3.23 9.86
N GLY A 110 18.89 3.10 8.90
CA GLY A 110 19.18 2.66 7.54
C GLY A 110 19.37 1.16 7.37
N HIS A 111 19.04 0.36 8.39
CA HIS A 111 19.16 -1.10 8.35
C HIS A 111 18.29 -1.77 7.29
N TRP A 112 17.30 -1.05 6.76
CA TRP A 112 16.46 -1.48 5.64
C TRP A 112 17.23 -2.00 4.42
N TYR A 113 18.40 -1.42 4.13
CA TYR A 113 19.25 -1.78 3.00
C TYR A 113 20.41 -2.70 3.38
N ASP A 114 20.44 -3.21 4.62
CA ASP A 114 21.48 -4.14 5.02
C ASP A 114 21.37 -5.44 4.21
N PRO A 115 22.51 -6.03 3.81
CA PRO A 115 22.51 -7.30 3.11
C PRO A 115 22.04 -8.42 4.05
N ILE A 116 21.28 -9.37 3.51
CA ILE A 116 20.86 -10.57 4.23
C ILE A 116 21.85 -11.71 3.91
N ASP A 117 22.17 -12.52 4.92
CA ASP A 117 22.90 -13.77 4.69
C ASP A 117 21.98 -14.77 3.96
N THR A 118 22.29 -15.02 2.70
CA THR A 118 21.56 -15.97 1.86
C THR A 118 22.10 -17.41 1.96
N THR A 119 23.03 -17.67 2.88
CA THR A 119 23.55 -19.03 3.11
C THR A 119 22.66 -19.79 4.08
N GLY A 120 22.02 -20.87 3.60
CA GLY A 120 21.14 -21.70 4.43
C GLY A 120 19.74 -21.13 4.57
N THR A 121 19.17 -21.24 5.76
CA THR A 121 17.80 -20.80 6.05
C THR A 121 17.76 -19.29 6.26
N ILE A 122 16.98 -18.59 5.45
CA ILE A 122 16.80 -17.14 5.53
C ILE A 122 15.58 -16.86 6.43
N PRO A 123 15.75 -16.29 7.64
CA PRO A 123 14.62 -15.91 8.49
C PRO A 123 13.76 -14.83 7.82
N THR A 124 12.51 -14.72 8.23
CA THR A 124 11.66 -13.59 7.83
C THR A 124 12.16 -12.31 8.47
N THR A 125 12.46 -11.29 7.69
CA THR A 125 13.04 -10.05 8.24
C THR A 125 12.48 -8.80 7.54
N PRO A 126 12.57 -7.61 8.16
CA PRO A 126 12.00 -6.40 7.59
C PRO A 126 12.83 -5.78 6.45
N GLU A 127 14.08 -6.19 6.22
CA GLU A 127 14.96 -5.65 5.17
C GLU A 127 14.32 -5.74 3.77
N ASN A 128 14.59 -4.76 2.91
CA ASN A 128 14.07 -4.73 1.54
C ASN A 128 14.40 -6.02 0.77
N HIS A 129 15.63 -6.49 0.95
CA HIS A 129 16.14 -7.64 0.23
C HIS A 129 15.34 -8.91 0.51
N TYR A 130 14.76 -9.03 1.71
CA TYR A 130 13.88 -10.14 2.06
C TYR A 130 12.63 -10.14 1.16
N PHE A 131 11.98 -8.99 1.04
CA PHE A 131 10.77 -8.82 0.23
C PHE A 131 11.06 -8.91 -1.27
N GLU A 132 12.24 -8.48 -1.74
CA GLU A 132 12.68 -8.72 -3.12
C GLU A 132 12.75 -10.22 -3.43
N MET A 133 13.41 -11.00 -2.57
CA MET A 133 13.53 -12.44 -2.74
C MET A 133 12.17 -13.14 -2.64
N LEU A 134 11.33 -12.75 -1.68
CA LEU A 134 10.00 -13.34 -1.49
C LEU A 134 9.08 -13.03 -2.66
N PHE A 135 9.01 -11.77 -3.08
CA PHE A 135 8.22 -11.38 -4.25
C PHE A 135 8.65 -12.17 -5.48
N GLN A 136 9.95 -12.23 -5.75
CA GLN A 136 10.48 -12.94 -6.92
C GLN A 136 10.17 -14.44 -6.86
N SER A 137 10.25 -15.07 -5.69
CA SER A 137 9.96 -16.51 -5.55
C SER A 137 8.47 -16.83 -5.76
N ILE A 138 7.58 -15.94 -5.29
CA ILE A 138 6.14 -16.07 -5.45
C ILE A 138 5.72 -15.83 -6.89
N ASP A 139 6.12 -14.70 -7.48
CA ASP A 139 5.79 -14.30 -8.86
C ASP A 139 6.24 -15.35 -9.89
N GLN A 140 7.36 -16.02 -9.65
CA GLN A 140 7.82 -17.12 -10.53
C GLN A 140 7.07 -18.44 -10.33
N SER A 141 6.36 -18.60 -9.21
CA SER A 141 5.76 -19.88 -8.81
C SER A 141 4.24 -19.93 -8.96
N LEU A 142 3.59 -18.77 -9.15
CA LEU A 142 2.15 -18.67 -9.26
C LEU A 142 1.76 -18.19 -10.67
N ASP A 143 0.63 -18.71 -11.17
CA ASP A 143 0.00 -18.16 -12.39
C ASP A 143 -0.85 -16.91 -12.08
N ARG A 144 -1.24 -16.74 -10.81
CA ARG A 144 -2.01 -15.59 -10.31
C ARG A 144 -1.18 -14.30 -10.34
N PRO A 145 -1.77 -13.13 -10.65
CA PRO A 145 -1.07 -11.86 -10.54
C PRO A 145 -0.59 -11.57 -9.10
N VAL A 146 0.69 -11.26 -8.96
CA VAL A 146 1.32 -10.89 -7.69
C VAL A 146 1.76 -9.42 -7.74
N ARG A 147 1.49 -8.70 -6.66
CA ARG A 147 1.78 -7.27 -6.50
C ARG A 147 2.35 -6.96 -5.11
N LEU A 148 2.92 -5.78 -4.93
CA LEU A 148 3.54 -5.32 -3.69
C LEU A 148 2.82 -4.08 -3.16
N ILE A 149 2.55 -4.02 -1.85
CA ILE A 149 2.17 -2.79 -1.18
C ILE A 149 3.41 -2.28 -0.42
N PRO A 150 4.13 -1.24 -0.90
CA PRO A 150 5.45 -0.85 -0.42
C PRO A 150 5.40 0.09 0.80
N ALA A 151 4.62 -0.26 1.84
CA ALA A 151 4.39 0.62 3.00
C ALA A 151 5.68 1.03 3.73
N ALA A 152 6.67 0.15 3.81
CA ALA A 152 7.96 0.46 4.40
C ALA A 152 8.79 1.44 3.54
N GLN A 153 8.78 1.30 2.22
CA GLN A 153 9.48 2.23 1.32
C GLN A 153 8.88 3.63 1.41
N VAL A 154 7.56 3.75 1.55
CA VAL A 154 6.88 5.02 1.81
C VAL A 154 7.41 5.69 3.08
N LEU A 155 7.63 4.95 4.16
CA LEU A 155 8.18 5.52 5.40
C LEU A 155 9.63 5.98 5.24
N LEU A 156 10.42 5.35 4.37
CA LEU A 156 11.78 5.79 4.06
C LEU A 156 11.77 7.07 3.23
N GLU A 157 10.90 7.15 2.22
CA GLU A 157 10.70 8.38 1.47
C GLU A 157 10.29 9.53 2.38
N ILE A 158 9.36 9.28 3.32
CA ILE A 158 8.98 10.27 4.35
C ILE A 158 10.18 10.66 5.21
N GLN A 159 11.04 9.71 5.59
CA GLN A 159 12.26 10.01 6.33
C GLN A 159 13.20 10.91 5.52
N ASP A 160 13.39 10.61 4.24
CA ASP A 160 14.22 11.43 3.35
C ASP A 160 13.65 12.84 3.21
N ARG A 161 12.33 12.98 3.06
CA ARG A 161 11.66 14.30 3.04
C ARG A 161 11.84 15.06 4.36
N ILE A 162 11.75 14.38 5.51
CA ILE A 162 12.04 15.00 6.82
C ILE A 162 13.48 15.51 6.87
N LEU A 163 14.45 14.72 6.38
CA LEU A 163 15.87 15.11 6.34
C LEU A 163 16.15 16.28 5.38
N ASN A 164 15.28 16.50 4.39
CA ASN A 164 15.35 17.61 3.44
C ASN A 164 14.45 18.81 3.80
N ASP A 165 13.88 18.83 5.01
CA ASP A 165 12.96 19.89 5.49
C ASP A 165 11.66 20.02 4.65
N GLU A 166 11.21 18.93 4.03
CA GLU A 166 10.03 18.92 3.15
C GLU A 166 8.72 18.54 3.87
N LEU A 167 8.77 18.12 5.14
CA LEU A 167 7.59 17.96 6.00
C LEU A 167 7.60 19.02 7.12
N PRO A 168 6.92 20.17 6.94
CA PRO A 168 6.95 21.26 7.90
C PRO A 168 6.47 20.83 9.30
N GLY A 169 7.32 21.06 10.32
CA GLY A 169 6.99 20.75 11.71
C GLY A 169 7.19 19.29 12.12
N VAL A 170 7.61 18.42 11.19
CA VAL A 170 7.95 17.02 11.46
C VAL A 170 9.47 16.84 11.30
N ILE A 171 10.15 16.51 12.40
CA ILE A 171 11.63 16.48 12.45
C ILE A 171 12.22 15.07 12.62
N SER A 172 11.37 14.04 12.71
CA SER A 172 11.79 12.64 12.80
C SER A 172 10.60 11.73 12.50
N LEU A 173 10.85 10.43 12.35
CA LEU A 173 9.78 9.43 12.22
C LEU A 173 8.98 9.19 13.51
N ILE A 174 9.35 9.75 14.67
CA ILE A 174 8.65 9.49 15.95
C ILE A 174 7.12 9.67 15.84
N PRO A 175 6.57 10.74 15.22
CA PRO A 175 5.14 10.91 15.03
C PRO A 175 4.40 9.83 14.25
N PHE A 176 5.10 9.02 13.46
CA PHE A 176 4.51 7.93 12.69
C PHE A 176 4.34 6.66 13.54
N TYR A 177 4.90 6.63 14.74
CA TYR A 177 4.96 5.47 15.61
C TYR A 177 4.33 5.80 16.97
N ARG A 178 3.41 4.95 17.47
CA ARG A 178 2.93 5.06 18.87
C ARG A 178 3.85 4.38 19.87
N ASP A 179 4.61 3.40 19.39
CA ASP A 179 5.64 2.64 20.10
C ASP A 179 6.70 2.20 19.08
N ASP A 180 7.70 1.41 19.46
CA ASP A 180 8.83 1.14 18.56
C ASP A 180 8.46 0.37 17.28
N ILE A 181 7.28 -0.25 17.17
CA ILE A 181 6.90 -1.05 15.99
C ILE A 181 5.51 -0.73 15.44
N HIS A 182 4.61 -0.12 16.22
CA HIS A 182 3.24 0.13 15.77
C HIS A 182 3.04 1.56 15.30
N MET A 183 2.29 1.69 14.20
CA MET A 183 1.87 2.98 13.67
C MET A 183 0.99 3.77 14.65
N SER A 184 1.24 5.09 14.70
CA SER A 184 0.41 6.09 15.38
C SER A 184 -0.96 6.23 14.73
N GLU A 185 -1.93 6.75 15.48
CA GLU A 185 -3.31 6.92 14.98
C GLU A 185 -3.40 8.02 13.92
N GLU A 186 -2.50 9.00 13.98
CA GLU A 186 -2.55 10.23 13.20
C GLU A 186 -1.80 10.07 11.89
N LEU A 187 -0.46 10.06 11.91
CA LEU A 187 0.35 10.04 10.68
C LEU A 187 0.69 8.64 10.20
N GLY A 188 1.00 7.71 11.12
CA GLY A 188 1.46 6.36 10.77
C GLY A 188 0.38 5.54 10.07
N ARG A 189 -0.79 5.43 10.71
CA ARG A 189 -1.93 4.70 10.13
C ARG A 189 -2.47 5.38 8.89
N PHE A 190 -2.45 6.72 8.82
CA PHE A 190 -2.80 7.44 7.60
C PHE A 190 -1.91 7.00 6.44
N THR A 191 -0.59 7.11 6.62
CA THR A 191 0.43 6.71 5.63
C THR A 191 0.21 5.28 5.15
N ALA A 192 0.10 4.32 6.07
CA ALA A 192 -0.11 2.92 5.72
C ALA A 192 -1.43 2.70 4.97
N ALA A 193 -2.52 3.35 5.40
CA ALA A 193 -3.85 3.19 4.83
C ALA A 193 -3.96 3.80 3.43
N ILE A 194 -3.43 5.02 3.21
CA ILE A 194 -3.43 5.62 1.86
C ILE A 194 -2.48 4.89 0.91
N THR A 195 -1.40 4.27 1.42
CA THR A 195 -0.53 3.41 0.58
C THR A 195 -1.33 2.21 0.06
N VAL A 196 -2.07 1.53 0.93
CA VAL A 196 -2.94 0.41 0.52
C VAL A 196 -4.01 0.90 -0.47
N ALA A 197 -4.73 1.97 -0.14
CA ALA A 197 -5.79 2.50 -1.00
C ALA A 197 -5.28 2.89 -2.39
N THR A 198 -4.13 3.57 -2.46
CA THR A 198 -3.49 3.98 -3.72
C THR A 198 -3.18 2.77 -4.61
N VAL A 199 -2.62 1.72 -4.00
CA VAL A 199 -2.21 0.51 -4.74
C VAL A 199 -3.42 -0.31 -5.19
N LEU A 200 -4.44 -0.47 -4.33
CA LEU A 200 -5.62 -1.27 -4.67
C LEU A 200 -6.48 -0.62 -5.76
N TYR A 201 -6.59 0.71 -5.77
CA TYR A 201 -7.44 1.43 -6.73
C TYR A 201 -6.70 1.99 -7.94
N ASP A 202 -5.38 1.83 -8.01
CA ASP A 202 -4.54 2.38 -9.07
C ASP A 202 -4.79 3.89 -9.30
N ARG A 203 -4.80 4.66 -8.21
CA ARG A 203 -5.14 6.09 -8.23
C ARG A 203 -4.28 6.92 -7.27
N PRO A 204 -3.85 8.13 -7.68
CA PRO A 204 -3.11 9.02 -6.80
C PRO A 204 -3.88 9.35 -5.53
N PRO A 205 -3.23 9.39 -4.36
CA PRO A 205 -3.89 9.63 -3.08
C PRO A 205 -4.22 11.09 -2.80
N PHE A 206 -4.16 11.98 -3.80
CA PHE A 206 -4.20 13.41 -3.57
C PHE A 206 -5.54 13.80 -2.94
N GLY A 207 -5.52 14.56 -1.84
CA GLY A 207 -6.71 15.04 -1.16
C GLY A 207 -7.46 14.02 -0.29
N MET A 208 -6.92 12.81 -0.10
CA MET A 208 -7.49 11.73 0.75
C MET A 208 -7.30 11.97 2.26
N PHE A 209 -7.02 13.20 2.69
CA PHE A 209 -6.83 13.53 4.11
C PHE A 209 -8.07 14.11 4.81
N SER A 210 -9.14 14.46 4.08
CA SER A 210 -10.19 15.33 4.64
C SER A 210 -11.08 14.59 5.65
N GLU A 211 -11.65 13.45 5.25
CA GLU A 211 -12.42 12.54 6.10
C GLU A 211 -11.53 11.93 7.17
N TRP A 212 -10.27 11.63 6.86
CA TRP A 212 -9.31 11.15 7.85
C TRP A 212 -9.18 12.14 9.01
N ILE A 213 -8.88 13.41 8.71
CA ILE A 213 -8.74 14.46 9.71
C ILE A 213 -10.06 14.69 10.45
N GLN A 214 -11.19 14.63 9.75
CA GLN A 214 -12.51 14.78 10.37
C GLN A 214 -12.80 13.69 11.40
N GLU A 215 -12.50 12.43 11.08
CA GLU A 215 -12.84 11.28 11.92
C GLU A 215 -11.79 10.95 12.99
N ARG A 216 -10.50 11.25 12.71
CA ARG A 216 -9.36 10.87 13.57
C ARG A 216 -8.66 12.04 14.23
N GLY A 217 -8.89 13.25 13.73
CA GLY A 217 -8.12 14.44 14.10
C GLY A 217 -6.84 14.58 13.29
N ASP A 218 -6.32 15.80 13.27
CA ASP A 218 -5.08 16.17 12.57
C ASP A 218 -3.81 15.92 13.41
N GLY A 219 -3.95 15.48 14.66
CA GLY A 219 -2.82 15.34 15.60
C GLY A 219 -2.08 16.63 15.91
N GLY A 220 -2.63 17.80 15.55
CA GLY A 220 -1.94 19.09 15.57
C GLY A 220 -0.99 19.34 14.39
N TYR A 221 -1.01 18.51 13.34
CA TYR A 221 -0.24 18.71 12.11
C TYR A 221 -1.03 19.54 11.09
N SER A 222 -0.30 20.30 10.26
CA SER A 222 -0.95 21.07 9.20
C SER A 222 -1.37 20.18 8.04
N ILE A 223 -2.33 20.64 7.22
CA ILE A 223 -2.74 19.96 5.97
C ILE A 223 -1.53 19.74 5.04
N ASP A 224 -0.53 20.63 5.08
CA ASP A 224 0.67 20.50 4.27
C ASP A 224 1.47 19.23 4.63
N VAL A 225 1.46 18.79 5.89
CA VAL A 225 2.08 17.51 6.29
C VAL A 225 1.37 16.34 5.63
N TYR A 226 0.03 16.29 5.71
CA TYR A 226 -0.77 15.23 5.08
C TYR A 226 -0.57 15.19 3.56
N ARG A 227 -0.55 16.36 2.91
CA ARG A 227 -0.29 16.46 1.46
C ARG A 227 1.10 15.93 1.08
N GLN A 228 2.12 16.20 1.88
CA GLN A 228 3.46 15.67 1.64
C GLN A 228 3.55 14.16 1.84
N ILE A 229 2.75 13.59 2.73
CA ILE A 229 2.60 12.14 2.86
C ILE A 229 1.93 11.55 1.61
N GLU A 230 0.87 12.18 1.08
CA GLU A 230 0.24 11.74 -0.18
C GLU A 230 1.23 11.77 -1.36
N TYR A 231 2.06 12.81 -1.45
CA TYR A 231 3.10 12.89 -2.48
C TYR A 231 4.18 11.83 -2.29
N ALA A 232 4.65 11.59 -1.06
CA ALA A 232 5.58 10.51 -0.77
C ALA A 232 5.01 9.14 -1.16
N VAL A 233 3.74 8.87 -0.86
CA VAL A 233 3.05 7.64 -1.24
C VAL A 233 3.02 7.50 -2.75
N TRP A 234 2.59 8.54 -3.46
CA TRP A 234 2.52 8.51 -4.92
C TRP A 234 3.89 8.29 -5.56
N ASP A 235 4.93 9.00 -5.10
CA ASP A 235 6.28 8.89 -5.66
C ASP A 235 6.85 7.48 -5.48
N VAL A 236 6.61 6.83 -4.34
CA VAL A 236 7.03 5.45 -4.11
C VAL A 236 6.21 4.46 -4.94
N VAL A 237 4.87 4.50 -4.83
CA VAL A 237 4.03 3.47 -5.48
C VAL A 237 4.08 3.56 -7.00
N SER A 238 4.22 4.76 -7.59
CA SER A 238 4.34 4.96 -9.03
C SER A 238 5.74 4.61 -9.58
N SER A 239 6.78 4.64 -8.73
CA SER A 239 8.14 4.26 -9.14
C SER A 239 8.48 2.79 -8.85
N GLU A 240 7.65 2.09 -8.07
CA GLU A 240 7.77 0.68 -7.74
C GLU A 240 6.97 -0.19 -8.75
N PRO A 241 7.60 -0.81 -9.76
CA PRO A 241 6.86 -1.54 -10.79
C PRO A 241 6.06 -2.73 -10.25
N ARG A 242 6.48 -3.29 -9.10
CA ARG A 242 5.78 -4.40 -8.44
C ARG A 242 4.47 -3.96 -7.80
N SER A 243 4.23 -2.67 -7.59
CA SER A 243 2.95 -2.17 -7.08
C SER A 243 1.82 -2.41 -8.08
N GLY A 244 2.14 -2.42 -9.37
CA GLY A 244 1.16 -2.48 -10.46
C GLY A 244 0.43 -1.16 -10.71
N VAL A 245 0.78 -0.09 -10.01
CA VAL A 245 0.20 1.25 -10.20
C VAL A 245 0.69 1.85 -11.52
N ASN A 246 -0.22 2.43 -12.29
CA ASN A 246 0.07 3.19 -13.50
C ASN A 246 0.66 4.56 -13.12
N PRO A 247 1.94 4.83 -13.44
CA PRO A 247 2.57 6.09 -13.06
C PRO A 247 2.05 7.30 -13.84
N CYS A 248 1.32 7.08 -14.94
CA CYS A 248 0.91 8.15 -15.81
C CYS A 248 -0.23 8.97 -15.21
N LEU A 249 0.08 10.15 -14.67
CA LEU A 249 -0.94 11.10 -14.22
C LEU A 249 -1.83 11.64 -15.36
N ALA A 250 -1.30 11.66 -16.59
CA ALA A 250 -2.05 12.11 -17.76
C ALA A 250 -3.09 11.08 -18.22
N ASP A 251 -2.91 9.80 -17.92
CA ASP A 251 -3.93 8.75 -18.02
C ASP A 251 -4.92 8.96 -16.87
N THR A 252 -5.84 9.89 -17.06
CA THR A 252 -6.73 10.38 -16.00
C THR A 252 -7.93 9.47 -15.80
N ASN A 253 -8.33 8.71 -16.83
CA ASN A 253 -9.39 7.72 -16.70
C ASN A 253 -8.89 6.35 -16.20
N ARG A 254 -7.56 6.14 -16.15
CA ARG A 254 -6.88 4.95 -15.63
C ARG A 254 -7.22 3.68 -16.41
N ASP A 255 -7.40 3.81 -17.72
CA ASP A 255 -7.64 2.65 -18.59
C ASP A 255 -6.36 2.03 -19.17
N GLY A 256 -5.19 2.59 -18.83
CA GLY A 256 -3.89 2.14 -19.29
C GLY A 256 -3.54 2.65 -20.69
N MET A 257 -4.41 3.45 -21.32
CA MET A 257 -4.21 4.00 -22.65
C MET A 257 -4.31 5.51 -22.65
N LEU A 258 -3.18 6.16 -22.96
CA LEU A 258 -3.14 7.61 -23.12
C LEU A 258 -3.87 8.04 -24.40
N THR A 259 -5.09 8.52 -24.26
CA THR A 259 -6.01 8.86 -25.36
C THR A 259 -6.77 10.19 -25.12
N PRO A 260 -7.42 10.78 -26.13
CA PRO A 260 -8.22 11.99 -25.92
C PRO A 260 -9.35 11.86 -24.87
N GLN A 261 -9.73 10.63 -24.50
CA GLN A 261 -10.66 10.33 -23.42
C GLN A 261 -10.11 10.81 -22.07
N ASP A 262 -8.79 10.78 -21.87
CA ASP A 262 -8.13 11.31 -20.67
C ASP A 262 -8.35 12.79 -20.48
N PHE A 263 -8.33 13.56 -21.57
CA PHE A 263 -8.64 14.99 -21.48
C PHE A 263 -10.06 15.22 -20.99
N THR A 264 -11.00 14.36 -21.41
CA THR A 264 -12.39 14.44 -20.95
C THR A 264 -12.50 14.10 -19.46
N ALA A 265 -11.76 13.10 -18.99
CA ALA A 265 -11.69 12.74 -17.58
C ALA A 265 -11.02 13.85 -16.74
N TRP A 266 -9.89 14.41 -17.21
CA TRP A 266 -9.21 15.53 -16.57
C TRP A 266 -10.10 16.77 -16.49
N LEU A 267 -10.83 17.11 -17.57
CA LEU A 267 -11.77 18.23 -17.55
C LEU A 267 -12.92 18.01 -16.56
N ALA A 268 -13.43 16.79 -16.44
CA ALA A 268 -14.44 16.45 -15.46
C ALA A 268 -13.90 16.65 -14.03
N ALA A 269 -12.70 16.12 -13.75
CA ALA A 269 -12.01 16.29 -12.48
C ALA A 269 -11.75 17.77 -12.13
N TYR A 270 -11.26 18.55 -13.09
CA TYR A 270 -11.03 19.99 -12.92
C TYR A 270 -12.32 20.73 -12.55
N ASN A 271 -13.44 20.42 -13.22
CA ASN A 271 -14.72 21.07 -12.97
C ASN A 271 -15.36 20.69 -11.63
N THR A 272 -15.08 19.49 -11.11
CA THR A 272 -15.55 19.06 -9.78
C THR A 272 -14.62 19.46 -8.65
N GLY A 273 -13.45 20.04 -8.96
CA GLY A 273 -12.42 20.31 -7.97
C GLY A 273 -11.78 19.04 -7.42
N SER A 274 -11.79 17.96 -8.19
CA SER A 274 -11.11 16.71 -7.83
C SER A 274 -9.60 16.89 -7.91
N SER A 275 -8.92 16.48 -6.85
CA SER A 275 -7.47 16.52 -6.67
C SER A 275 -6.68 15.74 -7.72
N ILE A 276 -7.29 14.80 -8.45
CA ILE A 276 -6.62 14.15 -9.61
C ILE A 276 -6.30 15.14 -10.74
N ALA A 277 -6.97 16.29 -10.76
CA ALA A 277 -6.66 17.38 -11.68
C ALA A 277 -5.44 18.22 -11.26
N ASP A 278 -4.91 18.08 -10.03
CA ASP A 278 -3.66 18.72 -9.56
C ASP A 278 -2.44 17.96 -10.13
N GLN A 279 -2.13 18.25 -11.39
CA GLN A 279 -1.12 17.54 -12.16
C GLN A 279 0.28 18.04 -11.84
N ASN A 280 0.41 19.30 -11.38
CA ASN A 280 1.69 19.87 -10.97
C ASN A 280 2.01 19.62 -9.49
N ARG A 281 1.05 19.08 -8.72
CA ARG A 281 1.20 18.72 -7.31
C ARG A 281 1.56 19.92 -6.43
N ASP A 282 0.94 21.07 -6.70
CA ASP A 282 1.11 22.28 -5.89
C ASP A 282 -0.01 22.46 -4.85
N GLY A 283 -0.95 21.51 -4.79
CA GLY A 283 -2.09 21.51 -3.89
C GLY A 283 -3.22 22.43 -4.35
N ARG A 284 -3.16 22.98 -5.57
CA ARG A 284 -4.18 23.87 -6.13
C ARG A 284 -4.51 23.49 -7.56
N ILE A 285 -5.75 23.04 -7.75
CA ILE A 285 -6.32 22.85 -9.08
C ILE A 285 -6.46 24.21 -9.78
N SER A 286 -5.69 24.39 -10.84
CA SER A 286 -5.54 25.65 -11.55
C SER A 286 -5.28 25.42 -13.04
N PRO A 287 -5.35 26.46 -13.89
CA PRO A 287 -4.98 26.32 -15.30
C PRO A 287 -3.52 25.90 -15.54
N ARG A 288 -2.64 25.92 -14.52
CA ARG A 288 -1.26 25.43 -14.64
C ARG A 288 -1.20 23.91 -14.74
N ASP A 289 -2.17 23.21 -14.15
CA ASP A 289 -2.26 21.76 -14.21
C ASP A 289 -2.53 21.27 -15.62
N TYR A 290 -3.32 22.01 -16.40
CA TYR A 290 -3.53 21.70 -17.81
C TYR A 290 -2.21 21.70 -18.59
N THR A 291 -1.29 22.62 -18.29
CA THR A 291 0.03 22.66 -18.92
C THR A 291 0.85 21.41 -18.60
N VAL A 292 0.83 20.95 -17.34
CA VAL A 292 1.55 19.73 -16.96
C VAL A 292 0.89 18.48 -17.56
N TRP A 293 -0.44 18.44 -17.57
CA TRP A 293 -1.20 17.37 -18.20
C TRP A 293 -0.90 17.26 -19.70
N ILE A 294 -0.98 18.35 -20.46
CA ILE A 294 -0.76 18.32 -21.91
C ILE A 294 0.69 18.00 -22.27
N ASP A 295 1.66 18.46 -21.48
CA ASP A 295 3.06 18.11 -21.67
C ASP A 295 3.28 16.60 -21.43
N SER A 296 2.70 16.05 -20.36
CA SER A 296 2.76 14.63 -20.04
C SER A 296 2.06 13.76 -21.09
N PHE A 297 0.89 14.19 -21.57
CA PHE A 297 0.15 13.56 -22.66
C PHE A 297 0.98 13.50 -23.95
N ASN A 298 1.57 14.62 -24.36
CA ASN A 298 2.36 14.70 -25.59
C ASN A 298 3.67 13.92 -25.52
N ASN A 299 4.21 13.73 -24.32
CA ASN A 299 5.41 12.93 -24.09
C ASN A 299 5.12 11.41 -24.00
N GLY A 300 3.85 11.00 -24.09
CA GLY A 300 3.46 9.59 -24.02
C GLY A 300 3.47 9.02 -22.61
N CYS A 301 3.30 9.88 -21.60
CA CYS A 301 3.58 9.64 -20.18
C CYS A 301 5.09 9.53 -19.89
N PRO A 302 5.66 10.43 -19.06
CA PRO A 302 7.04 10.30 -18.60
C PRO A 302 7.26 9.07 -17.71
#